data_AF-A0A0G0K3J3-F1
#
_entry.id   AF-A0A0G0K3J3-F1
#
_cell.length_a   1.000
_cell.length_b   1.000
_cell.length_c   1.000
_cell.angle_alpha   90.00
_cell.angle_beta   90.00
_cell.angle_gamma   90.00
#
_symmetry.space_group_name_H-M   'P 1'
#
loop_
_entity.id
_entity.type
_entity.pdbx_description
1 polymer ?
#
loop_
_entity_poly.entity_id
_entity_poly.type
_entity_poly.pdbx_seq_one_letter_code
_entity_poly.pdbx_strand_id
1 'polypeptide(L)'
;MKKKTKDLFKSKFVIIVLLVIITLGSVFRLLLPGFYEPQDLHHIADIYQMYRAIMSGQIPPRWGPDFLNSYGYPLFNFYYPGPFYLGAFFYFVSGNLRFWLERSDYIYF
;
A
#
# COMPACT_ATOMS: atom_id res chain seq x y z
N MET A 1 1.64 53.88 -8.01
CA MET A 1 0.81 52.79 -8.57
C MET A 1 1.17 51.45 -7.90
N LYS A 2 0.77 51.22 -6.62
CA LYS A 2 1.17 50.03 -5.82
C LYS A 2 0.10 49.61 -4.79
N LYS A 3 -1.12 49.23 -5.22
CA LYS A 3 -2.17 48.75 -4.28
C LYS A 3 -2.84 47.42 -4.66
N LYS A 4 -2.61 46.85 -5.84
CA LYS A 4 -3.43 45.73 -6.34
C LYS A 4 -3.06 44.34 -5.81
N THR A 5 -1.90 44.17 -5.17
CA THR A 5 -1.41 42.85 -4.73
C THR A 5 -2.04 42.36 -3.42
N LYS A 6 -2.50 43.25 -2.54
CA LYS A 6 -3.10 42.87 -1.24
C LYS A 6 -4.53 42.33 -1.33
N ASP A 7 -5.22 42.49 -2.46
CA ASP A 7 -6.61 42.02 -2.64
C ASP A 7 -6.70 40.67 -3.39
N LEU A 8 -5.58 40.10 -3.83
CA LEU A 8 -5.55 38.86 -4.60
C LEU A 8 -6.12 37.67 -3.80
N PHE A 9 -5.90 37.65 -2.48
CA PHE A 9 -6.37 36.60 -1.57
C PHE A 9 -7.77 36.84 -0.97
N LYS A 10 -8.50 37.88 -1.38
CA LYS A 10 -9.90 38.07 -0.96
C LYS A 10 -10.90 37.34 -1.84
N SER A 11 -10.52 37.05 -3.09
CA SER A 11 -11.39 36.36 -4.04
C SER A 11 -11.38 34.86 -3.76
N LYS A 12 -12.54 34.30 -3.40
CA LYS A 12 -12.73 32.85 -3.24
C LYS A 12 -12.27 32.07 -4.46
N PHE A 13 -12.49 32.63 -5.66
CA PHE A 13 -12.06 32.04 -6.92
C PHE A 13 -10.54 31.88 -7.00
N VAL A 14 -9.78 32.91 -6.61
CA VAL A 14 -8.31 32.85 -6.62
C VAL A 14 -7.81 31.80 -5.64
N ILE A 15 -8.40 31.72 -4.44
CA ILE A 15 -8.05 30.70 -3.44
C ILE A 15 -8.30 29.29 -4.00
N ILE A 16 -9.45 29.05 -4.62
CA ILE A 16 -9.79 27.74 -5.21
C ILE A 16 -8.79 27.35 -6.30
N VAL A 17 -8.47 28.28 -7.22
CA VAL A 17 -7.49 28.02 -8.28
C VAL A 17 -6.12 27.69 -7.70
N LEU A 18 -5.70 28.42 -6.65
CA LEU A 18 -4.41 28.19 -6.00
C LEU A 18 -4.38 26.81 -5.31
N LEU A 19 -5.47 26.42 -4.64
CA LEU A 19 -5.61 25.10 -4.03
C LEU A 19 -5.53 24.00 -5.08
N VAL A 20 -6.25 24.14 -6.19
CA VAL A 20 -6.21 23.17 -7.29
C VAL A 20 -4.80 23.02 -7.84
N ILE A 21 -4.07 24.13 -8.07
CA ILE A 21 -2.69 24.08 -8.56
C ILE A 21 -1.78 23.35 -7.56
N ILE A 22 -1.88 23.65 -6.27
CA ILE A 22 -1.10 22.98 -5.23
C ILE A 22 -1.43 21.49 -5.19
N THR A 23 -2.72 21.13 -5.17
CA THR A 23 -3.16 19.73 -5.16
C THR A 23 -2.65 18.98 -6.38
N LEU A 24 -2.82 19.53 -7.59
CA LEU A 24 -2.33 18.92 -8.82
C LEU A 24 -0.81 18.74 -8.80
N GLY A 25 -0.05 19.73 -8.30
CA GLY A 25 1.39 19.62 -8.12
C GLY A 25 1.80 18.51 -7.14
N SER A 26 1.06 18.36 -6.03
CA SER A 26 1.31 17.32 -5.03
C SER A 26 1.00 15.91 -5.53
N VAL A 27 -0.07 15.73 -6.31
CA VAL A 27 -0.47 14.41 -6.82
C VAL A 27 0.15 14.06 -8.17
N PHE A 28 0.81 15.00 -8.85
CA PHE A 28 1.38 14.77 -10.19
C PHE A 28 2.29 13.54 -10.24
N ARG A 29 3.10 13.32 -9.19
CA ARG A 29 3.98 12.15 -9.08
C ARG A 29 3.22 10.82 -8.98
N LEU A 30 2.00 10.81 -8.46
CA LEU A 30 1.14 9.62 -8.41
C LEU A 30 0.55 9.24 -9.77
N LEU A 31 0.49 10.21 -10.70
CA LEU A 31 -0.01 10.00 -12.06
C LEU A 31 1.07 9.50 -13.02
N LEU A 32 2.34 9.55 -12.61
CA LEU A 32 3.44 9.05 -13.43
C LEU A 32 3.41 7.51 -13.46
N PRO A 33 3.69 6.90 -14.61
CA PRO A 33 3.82 5.45 -14.70
C PRO A 33 5.05 4.98 -13.92
N GLY A 34 4.88 3.90 -13.17
CA GLY A 34 5.94 3.30 -12.34
C GLY A 34 5.42 2.98 -10.94
N PHE A 35 6.09 2.06 -10.25
CA PHE A 35 5.80 1.78 -8.85
C PHE A 35 6.87 2.46 -8.00
N TYR A 36 6.46 3.26 -7.01
CA TYR A 36 7.39 3.69 -5.96
C TYR A 36 7.74 2.46 -5.14
N GLU A 37 9.02 2.15 -4.95
CA GLU A 37 9.46 1.04 -4.12
C GLU A 37 9.16 1.37 -2.65
N PRO A 38 8.09 0.81 -2.06
CA PRO A 38 7.78 1.06 -0.67
C PRO A 38 8.77 0.29 0.19
N GLN A 39 9.29 0.91 1.25
CA GLN A 39 10.07 0.17 2.27
C GLN A 39 9.25 -0.96 2.92
N ASP A 40 7.92 -0.91 2.80
CA ASP A 40 6.99 -1.89 3.37
C ASP A 40 6.52 -2.98 2.37
N LEU A 41 7.38 -3.37 1.42
CA LEU A 41 7.11 -4.50 0.51
C LEU A 41 6.84 -5.84 1.21
N HIS A 42 7.17 -5.95 2.49
CA HIS A 42 6.93 -7.13 3.32
C HIS A 42 5.44 -7.50 3.41
N HIS A 43 4.50 -6.57 3.19
CA HIS A 43 3.07 -6.86 3.18
C HIS A 43 2.65 -7.93 2.18
N ILE A 44 3.39 -8.10 1.09
CA ILE A 44 3.15 -9.18 0.12
C ILE A 44 3.50 -10.53 0.75
N ALA A 45 4.63 -10.62 1.45
CA ALA A 45 5.00 -11.81 2.20
C ALA A 45 3.96 -12.08 3.32
N ASP A 46 3.48 -11.06 4.01
CA ASP A 46 2.47 -11.19 5.05
C ASP A 46 1.15 -11.79 4.53
N ILE A 47 0.70 -11.37 3.35
CA ILE A 47 -0.48 -11.95 2.68
C ILE A 47 -0.27 -13.43 2.40
N TYR A 48 0.90 -13.80 1.86
CA TYR A 48 1.23 -15.19 1.58
C TYR A 48 1.30 -16.03 2.88
N GLN A 49 1.89 -15.48 3.94
CA GLN A 49 1.94 -16.15 5.24
C GLN A 49 0.56 -16.30 5.89
N MET A 50 -0.35 -15.33 5.68
CA MET A 50 -1.74 -15.43 6.11
C MET A 50 -2.44 -16.59 5.39
N TYR A 51 -2.29 -16.67 4.07
CA TYR A 51 -2.79 -17.79 3.28
C TYR A 51 -2.25 -19.13 3.80
N ARG A 52 -0.93 -19.25 4.00
CA ARG A 52 -0.30 -20.48 4.51
C ARG A 52 -0.79 -20.85 5.91
N ALA A 53 -0.97 -19.88 6.80
CA ALA A 53 -1.52 -20.11 8.13
C ALA A 53 -2.96 -20.65 8.07
N ILE A 54 -3.83 -20.06 7.23
CA ILE A 54 -5.21 -20.55 7.01
C ILE A 54 -5.19 -21.97 6.44
N MET A 55 -4.37 -22.23 5.40
CA MET A 55 -4.27 -23.56 4.78
C MET A 55 -3.67 -24.63 5.71
N SER A 56 -2.91 -24.21 6.73
CA SER A 56 -2.45 -25.10 7.81
C SER A 56 -3.51 -25.37 8.89
N GLY A 57 -4.73 -24.85 8.74
CA GLY A 57 -5.84 -25.05 9.67
C GLY A 57 -5.84 -24.11 10.87
N GLN A 58 -5.03 -23.05 10.87
CA GLN A 58 -5.08 -22.06 11.95
C GLN A 58 -6.31 -21.17 11.79
N ILE A 59 -7.26 -21.25 12.74
CA ILE A 59 -8.45 -20.40 12.79
C ILE A 59 -8.65 -19.89 14.23
N PRO A 60 -8.43 -18.59 14.51
CA PRO A 60 -7.83 -17.59 13.62
C PRO A 60 -6.33 -17.87 13.39
N PRO A 61 -5.77 -17.53 12.21
CA PRO A 61 -4.33 -17.43 11.97
C PRO A 61 -3.62 -16.60 13.04
N ARG A 62 -2.56 -17.17 13.61
CA ARG A 62 -1.72 -16.51 14.64
C ARG A 62 -0.25 -16.53 14.27
N TRP A 63 0.17 -17.49 13.46
CA TRP A 63 1.57 -17.79 13.21
C TRP A 63 1.83 -17.86 11.70
N GLY A 64 2.72 -16.99 11.20
CA GLY A 64 3.22 -17.07 9.84
C GLY A 64 4.34 -18.12 9.77
N PRO A 65 4.14 -19.27 9.10
CA PRO A 65 5.03 -20.43 9.20
C PRO A 65 6.42 -20.25 8.58
N ASP A 66 6.55 -19.54 7.46
CA ASP A 66 7.82 -19.46 6.73
C ASP A 66 8.66 -18.21 7.09
N PHE A 67 8.17 -17.37 8.00
CA PHE A 67 8.95 -16.24 8.49
C PHE A 67 10.23 -16.69 9.20
N LEU A 68 11.22 -15.80 9.23
CA LEU A 68 12.50 -16.03 9.91
C LEU A 68 13.11 -17.39 9.49
N ASN A 69 13.27 -17.68 8.20
CA ASN A 69 13.79 -18.97 7.72
C ASN A 69 13.01 -20.20 8.25
N SER A 70 11.68 -20.14 8.19
CA SER A 70 10.79 -21.22 8.64
C SER A 70 10.78 -21.52 10.14
N TYR A 71 11.43 -20.71 10.98
CA TYR A 71 11.18 -20.72 12.43
C TYR A 71 9.77 -20.18 12.74
N GLY A 72 9.26 -19.32 11.85
CA GLY A 72 7.96 -18.69 11.91
C GLY A 72 7.89 -17.51 12.89
N TYR A 73 6.81 -16.74 12.80
CA TYR A 73 6.67 -15.51 13.56
C TYR A 73 5.19 -15.22 13.90
N PRO A 74 4.85 -14.80 15.13
CA PRO A 74 3.47 -14.58 15.58
C PRO A 74 2.86 -13.25 15.08
N LEU A 75 3.10 -12.88 13.81
CA LEU A 75 2.74 -11.58 13.21
C LEU A 75 1.28 -11.19 13.49
N PHE A 76 0.35 -12.12 13.24
CA PHE A 76 -1.08 -11.84 13.21
C PHE A 76 -1.71 -11.60 14.59
N ASN A 77 -0.94 -11.79 15.68
CA ASN A 77 -1.38 -11.39 17.02
C ASN A 77 -1.13 -9.91 17.31
N PHE A 78 -0.16 -9.28 16.64
CA PHE A 78 0.30 -7.93 16.96
C PHE A 78 0.07 -6.92 15.83
N TYR A 79 -0.20 -7.40 14.62
CA TYR A 79 -0.43 -6.57 13.44
C TYR A 79 -1.88 -6.59 12.99
N TYR A 80 -2.31 -5.62 12.18
CA TYR A 80 -3.69 -5.54 11.69
C TYR A 80 -3.97 -6.66 10.66
N PRO A 81 -4.78 -7.70 10.98
CA PRO A 81 -4.87 -8.87 10.11
C PRO A 81 -5.87 -8.71 8.97
N GLY A 82 -6.79 -7.73 9.05
CA GLY A 82 -7.90 -7.56 8.11
C GLY A 82 -7.49 -7.50 6.63
N PRO A 83 -6.55 -6.62 6.23
CA PRO A 83 -6.04 -6.55 4.87
C PRO A 83 -5.39 -7.85 4.40
N PHE A 84 -4.75 -8.60 5.30
CA PHE A 84 -4.11 -9.86 4.95
C PHE A 84 -5.11 -10.98 4.71
N TYR A 85 -6.22 -11.03 5.45
CA TYR A 85 -7.32 -11.95 5.14
C TYR A 85 -7.88 -11.67 3.75
N LEU A 86 -8.10 -10.39 3.41
CA LEU A 86 -8.60 -10.00 2.10
C LEU A 86 -7.62 -10.37 0.99
N GLY A 87 -6.34 -10.06 1.18
CA GLY A 87 -5.27 -10.44 0.25
C GLY A 87 -5.15 -11.95 0.08
N ALA A 88 -5.23 -12.71 1.17
CA ALA A 88 -5.14 -14.17 1.15
C ALA A 88 -6.33 -14.79 0.43
N PHE A 89 -7.53 -14.22 0.57
CA PHE A 89 -8.71 -14.62 -0.19
C PHE A 89 -8.51 -14.40 -1.70
N PHE A 90 -8.06 -13.22 -2.11
CA PHE A 90 -7.80 -12.96 -3.53
C PHE A 90 -6.69 -13.86 -4.07
N TYR A 91 -5.64 -14.09 -3.30
CA TYR A 91 -4.58 -15.03 -3.67
C TYR A 91 -5.08 -16.46 -3.82
N PHE A 92 -5.93 -16.93 -2.90
CA PHE A 92 -6.51 -18.25 -2.97
C PHE A 92 -7.34 -18.45 -4.25
N VAL A 93 -8.08 -17.41 -4.67
CA VAL A 93 -8.91 -17.46 -5.88
C VAL A 93 -8.07 -17.30 -7.16
N SER A 94 -7.09 -16.40 -7.18
CA SER A 94 -6.32 -16.07 -8.38
C SER A 94 -5.08 -16.94 -8.59
N GLY A 95 -4.56 -17.56 -7.54
CA GLY A 95 -3.25 -18.22 -7.51
C GLY A 95 -2.07 -17.27 -7.75
N ASN A 96 -2.32 -15.97 -7.85
CA ASN A 96 -1.35 -15.00 -8.35
C ASN A 96 -1.32 -13.77 -7.44
N LEU A 97 -0.21 -13.61 -6.73
CA LEU A 97 0.10 -12.44 -5.91
C LEU A 97 0.82 -11.34 -6.73
N ARG A 98 1.15 -11.65 -7.98
CA ARG A 98 2.02 -10.92 -8.91
C ARG A 98 1.29 -9.93 -9.80
N PHE A 99 -0.05 -9.92 -9.83
CA PHE A 99 -0.85 -8.92 -10.56
C PHE A 99 -0.42 -7.47 -10.26
N TRP A 100 0.21 -7.23 -9.10
CA TRP A 100 0.76 -5.93 -8.69
C TRP A 100 2.29 -5.80 -8.82
N LEU A 101 3.04 -6.91 -8.90
CA LEU A 101 4.51 -6.94 -8.85
C LEU A 101 5.20 -6.95 -10.22
N GLU A 102 4.48 -7.22 -11.31
CA GLU A 102 5.06 -7.25 -12.67
C GLU A 102 5.66 -5.91 -13.15
N ARG A 103 5.58 -4.85 -12.33
CA ARG A 103 6.24 -3.55 -12.57
C ARG A 103 7.57 -3.35 -11.85
N SER A 104 8.05 -4.30 -11.03
CA SER A 104 9.28 -4.13 -10.25
C SER A 104 10.16 -5.39 -10.35
N ASP A 105 11.19 -5.32 -11.20
CA ASP A 105 12.18 -6.38 -11.47
C ASP A 105 13.13 -6.71 -10.30
N TYR A 106 12.78 -6.36 -9.05
CA TYR A 106 13.76 -6.26 -7.96
C TYR A 106 13.47 -7.12 -6.72
N ILE A 107 12.59 -8.11 -6.79
CA ILE A 107 12.25 -8.90 -5.59
C ILE A 107 12.40 -10.40 -5.87
N TYR A 108 13.55 -10.92 -5.47
CA TYR A 108 13.79 -12.34 -5.27
C TYR A 108 13.24 -12.69 -3.88
N PHE A 109 12.17 -13.50 -3.84
CA PHE A 109 11.77 -14.27 -2.67
C PHE A 109 12.38 -15.66 -2.78
#